data_AF-A0A963QGQ2-F1
#
_entry.id   AF-A0A963QGQ2-F1
#
_cell.length_a   1.000
_cell.length_b   1.000
_cell.length_c   1.000
_cell.angle_alpha   90.00
_cell.angle_beta   90.00
_cell.angle_gamma   90.00
#
_symmetry.space_group_name_H-M   'P 1'
#
loop_
_entity.id
_entity.type
_entity.pdbx_description
1 polymer ?
#
loop_
_entity_poly.entity_id
_entity_poly.type
_entity_poly.pdbx_seq_one_letter_code
_entity_poly.pdbx_strand_id
1 'polypeptide(L)' 'MSAQIVWLRRDLRLADQAALAAAVAAGGPVIPVYILDDETPRHRRMGGASRWWLHH' A
#
# COMPACT_ATOMS: atom_id res chain seq x y z
N MET A 1 13.86 -17.81 -5.47
CA MET A 1 13.45 -16.42 -5.18
C MET A 1 11.94 -16.33 -5.29
N SER A 2 11.23 -15.99 -4.21
CA SER A 2 9.77 -15.82 -4.22
C SER A 2 9.38 -14.37 -4.46
N ALA A 3 8.19 -14.14 -5.04
CA ALA A 3 7.64 -12.80 -5.15
C ALA A 3 7.26 -12.25 -3.77
N GLN A 4 7.52 -10.96 -3.55
CA GLN A 4 7.21 -10.24 -2.31
C GLN A 4 6.04 -9.31 -2.55
N ILE A 5 4.95 -9.45 -1.78
CA ILE A 5 3.83 -8.51 -1.84
C ILE A 5 4.04 -7.42 -0.79
N VAL A 6 4.08 -6.17 -1.23
CA VAL A 6 4.19 -5.01 -0.33
C VAL A 6 2.84 -4.32 -0.26
N TRP A 7 2.12 -4.52 0.85
CA TRP A 7 0.82 -3.88 1.06
C TRP A 7 0.98 -2.43 1.55
N LEU A 8 0.83 -1.50 0.62
CA LEU A 8 0.79 -0.07 0.89
C LEU A 8 -0.56 0.31 1.50
N ARG A 9 -0.53 1.15 2.53
CA ARG A 9 -1.73 1.68 3.20
C ARG A 9 -1.63 3.19 3.34
N ARG A 10 -1.34 3.69 4.54
CA ARG A 10 -1.20 5.13 4.83
C ARG A 10 0.26 5.61 4.69
N ASP A 11 1.08 4.82 4.03
CA ASP A 11 2.51 4.96 3.86
C ASP A 11 2.87 4.89 2.37
N LEU A 12 2.13 5.65 1.54
CA LEU A 12 2.35 5.80 0.10
C LEU A 12 3.66 6.54 -0.20
N ARG A 13 4.79 5.93 0.17
CA ARG A 13 6.14 6.45 0.02
C ARG A 13 7.09 5.35 -0.42
N LEU A 14 8.10 5.73 -1.20
CA LEU A 14 9.15 4.82 -1.67
C LEU A 14 10.41 4.92 -0.81
N ALA A 15 10.75 6.13 -0.36
CA ALA A 15 11.89 6.36 0.51
C ALA A 15 11.54 6.03 1.97
N ASP A 16 12.53 5.53 2.70
CA ASP A 16 12.42 5.23 4.14
C ASP A 16 11.18 4.38 4.50
N GLN A 17 11.00 3.30 3.75
CA GLN A 17 9.90 2.36 3.92
C GLN A 17 10.45 0.95 4.13
N ALA A 18 10.48 0.53 5.40
CA ALA A 18 11.12 -0.71 5.84
C ALA A 18 10.61 -1.97 5.13
N ALA A 19 9.30 -2.09 4.87
CA ALA A 19 8.73 -3.24 4.18
C ALA A 19 9.16 -3.30 2.71
N LEU A 20 9.26 -2.15 2.04
CA LEU A 20 9.76 -2.08 0.67
C LEU A 20 11.26 -2.41 0.62
N ALA A 21 12.05 -1.86 1.55
CA ALA A 21 13.48 -2.15 1.64
C ALA A 21 13.75 -3.64 1.88
N ALA A 22 13.01 -4.27 2.80
CA ALA A 22 13.12 -5.71 3.06
C ALA A 22 12.72 -6.55 1.84
N ALA A 23 11.65 -6.16 1.14
CA ALA A 23 11.20 -6.85 -0.07
C ALA A 23 12.25 -6.80 -1.19
N VAL A 24 12.89 -5.64 -1.39
CA VAL A 24 14.00 -5.49 -2.36
C VAL A 24 15.20 -6.34 -1.94
N ALA A 25 15.56 -6.34 -0.65
CA ALA A 25 16.67 -7.13 -0.12
C ALA A 25 16.47 -8.65 -0.28
N ALA A 26 15.21 -9.13 -0.35
CA ALA A 26 14.89 -10.54 -0.61
C ALA A 26 15.24 -11.01 -2.04
N GLY A 27 15.52 -10.09 -2.97
CA GLY A 27 16.06 -10.38 -4.30
C GLY A 27 15.08 -11.04 -5.29
N GLY A 28 13.79 -11.09 -4.95
CA GLY A 28 12.71 -11.54 -5.85
C GLY A 28 11.88 -10.37 -6.40
N PRO A 29 10.90 -10.65 -7.29
CA PRO A 29 9.97 -9.62 -7.76
C PRO A 29 9.23 -8.96 -6.60
N VAL A 30 9.12 -7.63 -6.62
CA VAL A 30 8.36 -6.85 -5.63
C VAL A 30 7.05 -6.39 -6.26
N ILE A 31 5.93 -6.74 -5.64
CA ILE A 31 4.58 -6.44 -6.10
C ILE A 31 3.92 -5.51 -5.07
N PRO A 32 3.96 -4.19 -5.28
CA PRO A 32 3.22 -3.26 -4.43
C PRO A 32 1.72 -3.39 -4.69
N VAL A 33 0.93 -3.46 -3.61
CA VAL A 33 -0.52 -3.52 -3.68
C VAL A 33 -1.14 -2.50 -2.72
N TYR A 34 -2.23 -1.89 -3.12
CA TYR A 34 -3.09 -1.10 -2.25
C TYR A 34 -4.50 -1.69 -2.32
N ILE A 35 -5.11 -1.96 -1.17
CA ILE A 35 -6.46 -2.51 -1.08
C ILE A 35 -7.41 -1.36 -0.75
N LEU A 36 -8.17 -0.91 -1.75
CA LEU A 36 -9.25 0.05 -1.58
C LEU A 36 -10.55 -0.71 -1.29
N ASP A 37 -10.88 -0.83 -0.01
CA ASP A 37 -12.08 -1.50 0.47
C ASP A 37 -13.11 -0.47 0.95
N ASP A 38 -14.24 -0.40 0.25
CA ASP A 38 -15.34 0.51 0.57
C ASP A 38 -16.47 -0.17 1.37
N GLU A 39 -16.41 -1.50 1.56
CA GLU A 39 -17.48 -2.30 2.17
C GLU A 39 -17.17 -2.65 3.62
N THR A 40 -16.04 -3.28 3.89
CA THR A 40 -15.66 -3.74 5.26
C THR A 40 -15.59 -2.61 6.28
N PRO A 41 -15.08 -1.39 5.95
CA PRO A 41 -14.96 -0.32 6.93
C PRO A 41 -16.30 0.27 7.41
N ARG A 42 -17.42 0.01 6.71
CA ARG A 42 -18.75 0.55 7.03
C ARG A 42 -18.72 2.08 7.24
N HIS A 43 -19.07 2.56 8.44
CA HIS A 43 -19.07 3.98 8.79
C HIS A 43 -17.67 4.62 8.84
N ARG A 44 -16.60 3.83 8.74
CA ARG A 44 -15.20 4.30 8.69
C ARG A 44 -14.64 4.37 7.27
N ARG A 45 -15.50 4.25 6.25
CA ARG A 45 -15.10 4.43 4.85
C ARG A 45 -14.43 5.77 4.64
N MET A 46 -13.45 5.82 3.75
CA MET A 46 -12.77 7.06 3.39
C MET A 46 -13.78 8.10 2.87
N GLY A 47 -13.67 9.33 3.37
CA GLY A 47 -14.46 10.46 2.91
C GLY A 47 -14.01 10.97 1.55
N GLY A 48 -14.79 11.87 0.95
CA GLY A 48 -14.53 12.43 -0.39
C GLY A 48 -13.17 13.11 -0.51
N ALA A 49 -12.79 13.94 0.47
CA ALA A 49 -11.48 14.62 0.47
C ALA A 49 -10.31 13.63 0.55
N SER A 50 -10.41 12.61 1.40
CA SER A 50 -9.37 11.57 1.51
C SER A 50 -9.25 10.73 0.24
N ARG A 51 -10.38 10.44 -0.44
CA ARG A 51 -10.35 9.74 -1.74
C ARG A 51 -9.78 10.61 -2.84
N TRP A 52 -10.10 11.90 -2.85
CA TRP A 52 -9.50 12.82 -3.81
C TRP A 52 -7.97 12.83 -3.67
N TRP A 53 -7.45 12.98 -2.44
CA TRP A 53 -6.02 12.92 -2.17
C TRP A 53 -5.39 11.57 -2.57
N LEU A 54 -6.07 10.45 -2.33
CA LEU A 54 -5.55 9.13 -2.69
C LEU A 54 -5.31 8.98 -4.21
N HIS A 55 -6.07 9.69 -5.03
CA HIS A 55 -6.04 9.57 -6.50
C HIS A 55 -5.19 10.62 -7.21
N HIS A 56 -4.72 11.67 -6.54
CA HIS A 56 -4.00 12.80 -7.15
C HIS A 56 -2.57 12.90 -6.58
#